data_AF-A0A8S8Y9V2-F1
#
_entry.id   AF-A0A8S8Y9V2-F1
#
_cell.length_a   1.000
_cell.length_b   1.000
_cell.length_c   1.000
_cell.angle_alpha   90.00
_cell.angle_beta   90.00
_cell.angle_gamma   90.00
#
_symmetry.space_group_name_H-M   'P 1'
#
loop_
_entity.id
_entity.type
_entity.pdbx_description
1 polymer ?
#
loop_
_entity_poly.entity_id
_entity_poly.type
_entity_poly.pdbx_seq_one_letter_code
_entity_poly.pdbx_strand_id
1 'polypeptide(L)'
;MIIPAPFYAWPGMNLLFAPSGMQPMFYIIGFTFAMGWISSSFRDKPWLLIVMGGSVLFGSILSILFLLQEAQLYSGWDILFTGGFYFSKNKIFSTIGEAQAPERGRLFASYGPIVAVIAIGCAVVLLWRGSRKNRSELTLLGLWTLIASYMSWSAGRFIINATPAMAVVGGIGISMLWSAASLPTFSKVWRNSGIGTPRTRFRSLWPATKARPGIPAMIIVILLISSQHATYGIDSGIPGNDRSANEVDQSIYDLAPDILRQDLLGLFSVMNSEQYDPSESGLWYLGTFGPSFGGQGWNDAYQWLSEQDSDVPFSERPAFVSWWDYGFQALASGDHPTVADNFQSGIPNSGAMLLSSGQEDTLSLFISTLAFGEGKVE
;
A
#
# COMPACT_ATOMS: atom_id res chain seq x y z
N MET A 1 7.25 4.84 -15.08
CA MET A 1 7.78 3.71 -15.89
C MET A 1 9.19 3.94 -16.41
N ILE A 2 9.59 5.16 -16.78
CA ILE A 2 10.93 5.40 -17.38
C ILE A 2 12.07 5.22 -16.34
N ILE A 3 11.82 5.58 -15.08
CA ILE A 3 12.85 5.55 -14.02
C ILE A 3 13.36 4.13 -13.68
N PRO A 4 12.51 3.09 -13.51
CA PRO A 4 12.99 1.74 -13.24
C PRO A 4 13.30 0.91 -14.50
N ALA A 5 12.94 1.37 -15.71
CA ALA A 5 13.12 0.58 -16.93
C ALA A 5 14.57 0.09 -17.18
N PRO A 6 15.63 0.89 -16.92
CA PRO A 6 17.02 0.42 -17.04
C PRO A 6 17.33 -0.74 -16.11
N PHE A 7 16.71 -0.76 -14.93
CA PHE A 7 16.94 -1.79 -13.91
C PHE A 7 16.30 -3.13 -14.32
N TYR A 8 15.04 -3.12 -14.76
CA TYR A 8 14.37 -4.33 -15.26
C TYR A 8 14.91 -4.81 -16.62
N ALA A 9 15.54 -3.91 -17.38
CA ALA A 9 16.16 -4.21 -18.66
C ALA A 9 17.62 -4.68 -18.55
N TRP A 10 18.18 -4.75 -17.34
CA TRP A 10 19.55 -5.21 -17.15
C TRP A 10 19.65 -6.70 -17.55
N PRO A 11 20.51 -7.06 -18.53
CA PRO A 11 20.57 -8.41 -19.09
C PRO A 11 20.83 -9.51 -18.06
N GLY A 12 21.51 -9.18 -16.96
CA GLY A 12 21.86 -10.13 -15.89
C GLY A 12 20.68 -10.67 -15.07
N MET A 13 19.55 -9.95 -14.99
CA MET A 13 18.40 -10.38 -14.16
C MET A 13 17.22 -10.94 -14.95
N ASN A 14 17.19 -10.78 -16.29
CA ASN A 14 16.13 -11.28 -17.17
C ASN A 14 14.68 -10.97 -16.70
N LEU A 15 14.47 -9.84 -16.02
CA LEU A 15 13.16 -9.47 -15.45
C LEU A 15 12.20 -8.86 -16.48
N LEU A 16 12.69 -8.56 -17.69
CA LEU A 16 11.89 -8.00 -18.79
C LEU A 16 10.76 -8.95 -19.21
N PHE A 17 11.08 -10.23 -19.40
CA PHE A 17 10.15 -11.27 -19.85
C PHE A 17 9.76 -12.23 -18.74
N ALA A 18 10.22 -11.99 -17.51
CA ALA A 18 9.87 -12.82 -16.36
C ALA A 18 8.40 -12.61 -15.96
N PRO A 19 7.69 -13.69 -15.58
CA PRO A 19 6.32 -13.62 -15.05
C PRO A 19 6.17 -12.71 -13.82
N SER A 20 7.21 -12.66 -12.97
CA SER A 20 7.29 -11.80 -11.78
C SER A 20 7.81 -10.38 -12.07
N GLY A 21 8.27 -10.13 -13.31
CA GLY A 21 8.87 -8.86 -13.73
C GLY A 21 7.92 -8.00 -14.58
N MET A 22 8.36 -7.55 -15.75
CA MET A 22 7.57 -6.62 -16.61
C MET A 22 6.55 -7.31 -17.52
N GLN A 23 6.53 -8.64 -17.58
CA GLN A 23 5.64 -9.38 -18.49
C GLN A 23 4.14 -9.07 -18.27
N PRO A 24 3.61 -8.98 -17.02
CA PRO A 24 2.23 -8.52 -16.80
C PRO A 24 1.94 -7.11 -17.35
N MET A 25 2.93 -6.22 -17.35
CA MET A 25 2.75 -4.86 -17.88
C MET A 25 2.58 -4.84 -19.39
N PHE A 26 3.27 -5.72 -20.12
CA PHE A 26 3.09 -5.85 -21.57
C PHE A 26 1.67 -6.30 -21.93
N TYR A 27 1.06 -7.18 -21.13
CA TYR A 27 -0.36 -7.50 -21.29
C TYR A 27 -1.24 -6.29 -21.09
N ILE A 28 -1.03 -5.52 -20.02
CA ILE A 28 -1.83 -4.30 -19.75
C ILE A 28 -1.71 -3.31 -20.92
N ILE A 29 -0.49 -3.08 -21.42
CA ILE A 29 -0.25 -2.20 -22.57
C ILE A 29 -0.95 -2.76 -23.82
N GLY A 30 -0.81 -4.06 -24.09
CA GLY A 30 -1.44 -4.74 -25.22
C GLY A 30 -2.96 -4.63 -25.19
N PHE A 31 -3.59 -4.92 -24.04
CA PHE A 31 -5.04 -4.79 -23.87
C PHE A 31 -5.51 -3.34 -23.91
N THR A 32 -4.74 -2.40 -23.37
CA THR A 32 -5.05 -0.96 -23.47
C THR A 32 -5.01 -0.49 -24.92
N PHE A 33 -3.99 -0.91 -25.67
CA PHE A 33 -3.87 -0.59 -27.09
C PHE A 33 -4.97 -1.24 -27.91
N ALA A 34 -5.30 -2.51 -27.63
CA ALA A 34 -6.42 -3.20 -28.25
C ALA A 34 -7.77 -2.50 -27.98
N MET A 35 -8.03 -2.09 -26.75
CA MET A 35 -9.22 -1.31 -26.39
C MET A 35 -9.23 0.05 -27.08
N GLY A 36 -8.11 0.76 -27.06
CA GLY A 36 -7.95 2.05 -27.73
C GLY A 36 -8.18 1.94 -29.24
N TRP A 37 -7.65 0.89 -29.86
CA TRP A 37 -7.83 0.58 -31.27
C TRP A 37 -9.29 0.30 -31.62
N ILE A 38 -9.97 -0.56 -30.85
CA ILE A 38 -11.39 -0.89 -31.08
C ILE A 38 -12.27 0.34 -30.88
N SER A 39 -12.07 1.06 -29.77
CA SER A 39 -12.83 2.28 -29.48
C SER A 39 -12.65 3.34 -30.58
N SER A 40 -11.44 3.48 -31.11
CA SER A 40 -11.13 4.46 -32.16
C SER A 40 -11.64 4.01 -33.54
N SER A 41 -11.44 2.74 -33.91
CA SER A 41 -11.82 2.20 -35.22
C SER A 41 -13.33 2.08 -35.40
N PHE A 42 -14.05 1.85 -34.31
CA PHE A 42 -15.51 1.73 -34.30
C PHE A 42 -16.20 2.97 -33.72
N ARG A 43 -15.50 4.11 -33.62
CA ARG A 43 -16.00 5.37 -33.05
C ARG A 43 -17.35 5.81 -33.65
N ASP A 44 -17.46 5.73 -34.97
CA ASP A 44 -18.65 6.19 -35.71
C ASP A 44 -19.63 5.05 -36.03
N LYS A 45 -19.44 3.88 -35.43
CA LYS A 45 -20.25 2.67 -35.64
C LYS A 45 -21.21 2.45 -34.47
N PRO A 46 -22.30 1.68 -34.66
CA PRO A 46 -23.19 1.28 -33.57
C PRO A 46 -22.42 0.71 -32.38
N TRP A 47 -22.78 1.14 -31.16
CA TRP A 47 -22.13 0.71 -29.92
C TRP A 47 -22.06 -0.81 -29.77
N LEU A 48 -23.04 -1.54 -30.32
CA LEU A 48 -23.07 -3.01 -30.32
C LEU A 48 -21.86 -3.62 -31.05
N LEU A 49 -21.36 -2.98 -32.12
CA LEU A 49 -20.16 -3.45 -32.83
C LEU A 49 -18.89 -3.23 -32.02
N ILE A 50 -18.83 -2.19 -31.20
CA ILE A 50 -17.72 -1.98 -30.25
C ILE A 50 -17.69 -3.11 -29.24
N VAL A 51 -18.85 -3.45 -28.66
CA VAL A 51 -18.96 -4.53 -27.67
C VAL A 51 -18.64 -5.89 -28.31
N MET A 52 -19.25 -6.22 -29.45
CA MET A 52 -19.00 -7.50 -30.12
C MET A 52 -17.56 -7.61 -30.64
N GLY A 53 -17.03 -6.56 -31.27
CA GLY A 53 -15.64 -6.52 -31.74
C GLY A 53 -14.65 -6.65 -30.59
N GLY A 54 -14.92 -5.97 -29.47
CA GLY A 54 -14.24 -6.15 -28.20
C GLY A 54 -14.26 -7.61 -27.76
N SER A 55 -15.44 -8.15 -27.50
CA SER A 55 -15.62 -9.53 -27.02
C SER A 55 -14.93 -10.57 -27.90
N VAL A 56 -14.99 -10.43 -29.23
CA VAL A 56 -14.32 -11.35 -30.17
C VAL A 56 -12.80 -11.22 -30.07
N LEU A 57 -12.27 -10.00 -30.03
CA LEU A 57 -10.82 -9.78 -29.95
C LEU A 57 -10.23 -10.22 -28.61
N PHE A 58 -10.88 -9.88 -27.49
CA PHE A 58 -10.47 -10.38 -26.18
C PHE A 58 -10.62 -11.90 -26.10
N GLY A 59 -11.74 -12.44 -26.59
CA GLY A 59 -12.01 -13.88 -26.61
C GLY A 59 -10.99 -14.65 -27.42
N SER A 60 -10.56 -14.13 -28.57
CA SER A 60 -9.53 -14.77 -29.40
C SER A 60 -8.16 -14.73 -28.75
N ILE A 61 -7.75 -13.59 -28.17
CA ILE A 61 -6.48 -13.48 -27.42
C ILE A 61 -6.47 -14.46 -26.25
N LEU A 62 -7.53 -14.49 -25.45
CA LEU A 62 -7.65 -15.38 -24.30
C LEU A 62 -7.65 -16.86 -24.73
N SER A 63 -8.33 -17.19 -25.82
CA SER A 63 -8.35 -18.56 -26.36
C SER A 63 -6.97 -19.00 -26.87
N ILE A 64 -6.22 -18.10 -27.52
CA ILE A 64 -4.84 -18.39 -27.95
C ILE A 64 -3.94 -18.61 -26.72
N LEU A 65 -4.03 -17.76 -25.70
CA LEU A 65 -3.25 -17.92 -24.46
C LEU A 65 -3.58 -19.25 -23.75
N PHE A 66 -4.85 -19.65 -23.74
CA PHE A 66 -5.28 -20.93 -23.18
C PHE A 66 -4.68 -22.11 -23.96
N LEU A 67 -4.79 -22.10 -25.29
CA LEU A 67 -4.24 -23.17 -26.14
C LEU A 67 -2.71 -23.29 -26.02
N LEU A 68 -2.00 -22.16 -25.94
CA LEU A 68 -0.56 -22.13 -25.73
C LEU A 68 -0.14 -22.69 -24.36
N GLN A 69 -0.98 -22.51 -23.34
CA GLN A 69 -0.75 -23.07 -22.02
C GLN A 69 -0.98 -24.58 -21.99
N GLU A 70 -2.08 -25.07 -22.58
CA GLU A 70 -2.33 -26.51 -22.72
C GLU A 70 -1.24 -27.21 -23.54
N ALA A 71 -0.69 -26.52 -24.54
CA ALA A 71 0.44 -27.02 -25.33
C ALA A 71 1.80 -26.97 -24.59
N GLN A 72 1.86 -26.53 -23.33
CA GLN A 72 3.10 -26.38 -22.53
C GLN A 72 4.15 -25.45 -23.17
N LEU A 73 3.77 -24.62 -24.14
CA LEU A 73 4.68 -23.71 -24.84
C LEU A 73 4.84 -22.38 -24.10
N TYR A 74 3.75 -21.89 -23.49
CA TYR A 74 3.74 -20.59 -22.83
C TYR A 74 2.66 -20.47 -21.76
N SER A 75 3.05 -20.10 -20.54
CA SER A 75 2.17 -19.97 -19.36
C SER A 75 1.43 -18.62 -19.29
N GLY A 76 1.08 -18.03 -20.44
CA GLY A 76 0.50 -16.69 -20.50
C GLY A 76 -0.89 -16.57 -19.87
N TRP A 77 -1.68 -17.65 -19.90
CA TRP A 77 -3.01 -17.67 -19.31
C TRP A 77 -2.95 -17.63 -17.78
N ASP A 78 -2.12 -18.45 -17.14
CA ASP A 78 -1.88 -18.41 -15.70
C ASP A 78 -1.32 -17.06 -15.27
N ILE A 79 -0.39 -16.48 -16.02
CA ILE A 79 0.17 -15.16 -15.69
C ILE A 79 -0.95 -14.10 -15.67
N LEU A 80 -1.89 -14.14 -16.62
CA LEU A 80 -2.96 -13.15 -16.70
C LEU A 80 -4.01 -13.32 -15.59
N PHE A 81 -4.47 -14.55 -15.34
CA PHE A 81 -5.54 -14.82 -14.37
C PHE A 81 -5.04 -14.92 -12.92
N THR A 82 -3.79 -15.31 -12.71
CA THR A 82 -3.15 -15.28 -11.39
C THR A 82 -2.46 -13.95 -11.10
N GLY A 83 -2.43 -13.02 -12.07
CA GLY A 83 -1.74 -11.73 -11.94
C GLY A 83 -0.23 -11.86 -11.79
N GLY A 84 0.40 -12.87 -12.39
CA GLY A 84 1.83 -13.17 -12.21
C GLY A 84 2.13 -13.75 -10.82
N PHE A 85 1.32 -14.73 -10.38
CA PHE A 85 1.40 -15.36 -9.04
C PHE A 85 0.93 -14.49 -7.87
N TYR A 86 0.22 -13.41 -8.15
CA TYR A 86 -0.28 -12.46 -7.16
C TYR A 86 -1.65 -12.78 -6.57
N PHE A 87 -2.45 -13.60 -7.25
CA PHE A 87 -3.75 -14.08 -6.81
C PHE A 87 -3.78 -15.61 -6.61
N SER A 88 -2.67 -16.29 -6.91
CA SER A 88 -2.49 -17.72 -6.68
C SER A 88 -1.48 -17.95 -5.55
N LYS A 89 -1.86 -18.73 -4.54
CA LYS A 89 -1.03 -18.98 -3.35
C LYS A 89 0.10 -19.97 -3.67
N ASN A 90 1.26 -19.46 -4.05
CA ASN A 90 2.51 -20.22 -4.08
C ASN A 90 3.25 -20.15 -2.74
N LYS A 91 4.10 -21.14 -2.42
CA LYS A 91 4.85 -21.20 -1.14
C LYS A 91 5.74 -19.97 -0.90
N ILE A 92 6.30 -19.38 -1.96
CA ILE A 92 7.08 -18.12 -1.90
C ILE A 92 6.13 -16.92 -1.67
N PHE A 93 4.92 -16.95 -2.23
CA PHE A 93 3.93 -15.90 -2.05
C PHE A 93 3.38 -15.84 -0.60
N SER A 94 3.31 -16.98 0.09
CA SER A 94 2.92 -17.02 1.51
C SER A 94 3.96 -16.43 2.46
N THR A 95 5.23 -16.32 2.07
CA THR A 95 6.29 -15.73 2.90
C THR A 95 6.46 -14.22 2.68
N ILE A 96 5.83 -13.65 1.65
CA ILE A 96 5.87 -12.21 1.40
C ILE A 96 4.83 -11.53 2.30
N GLY A 97 5.28 -10.75 3.29
CA GLY A 97 4.38 -10.06 4.22
C GLY A 97 3.38 -9.12 3.53
N GLU A 98 3.82 -8.41 2.48
CA GLU A 98 3.00 -7.43 1.75
C GLU A 98 1.94 -8.04 0.81
N ALA A 99 2.10 -9.32 0.48
CA ALA A 99 1.19 -10.10 -0.34
C ALA A 99 -0.03 -10.62 0.45
N GLN A 100 0.10 -10.66 1.78
CA GLN A 100 -0.97 -11.11 2.65
C GLN A 100 -1.98 -9.99 2.89
N ALA A 101 -3.20 -10.42 3.27
CA ALA A 101 -4.23 -9.50 3.70
C ALA A 101 -3.71 -8.75 4.94
N PRO A 102 -3.70 -7.40 4.90
CA PRO A 102 -3.23 -6.61 6.03
C PRO A 102 -4.18 -6.78 7.21
N GLU A 103 -3.67 -6.53 8.42
CA GLU A 103 -4.54 -6.45 9.58
C GLU A 103 -5.59 -5.35 9.36
N ARG A 104 -6.86 -5.68 9.66
CA ARG A 104 -7.99 -4.80 9.38
C ARG A 104 -7.87 -3.46 10.11
N GLY A 105 -7.36 -3.49 11.35
CA GLY A 105 -7.08 -2.28 12.12
C GLY A 105 -6.11 -1.35 11.38
N ARG A 106 -4.97 -1.90 10.94
CA ARG A 106 -3.96 -1.17 10.17
C ARG A 106 -4.51 -0.65 8.84
N LEU A 107 -5.30 -1.44 8.12
CA LEU A 107 -5.92 -1.04 6.85
C LEU A 107 -6.81 0.21 7.00
N PHE A 108 -7.73 0.20 7.98
CA PHE A 108 -8.60 1.35 8.21
C PHE A 108 -7.83 2.56 8.75
N ALA A 109 -6.82 2.32 9.60
CA ALA A 109 -5.96 3.37 10.11
C ALA A 109 -5.13 4.03 8.99
N SER A 110 -4.65 3.27 7.98
CA SER A 110 -3.91 3.82 6.83
C SER A 110 -4.68 4.86 6.01
N TYR A 111 -6.02 4.76 5.95
CA TYR A 111 -6.86 5.72 5.23
C TYR A 111 -7.49 6.79 6.13
N GLY A 112 -7.42 6.61 7.45
CA GLY A 112 -8.31 7.28 8.41
C GLY A 112 -9.67 6.56 8.47
N PRO A 113 -10.05 5.93 9.60
CA PRO A 113 -11.25 5.08 9.68
C PRO A 113 -12.53 5.80 9.26
N ILE A 114 -12.67 7.07 9.65
CA ILE A 114 -13.83 7.90 9.30
C ILE A 114 -13.87 8.18 7.79
N VAL A 115 -12.73 8.52 7.20
CA VAL A 115 -12.62 8.81 5.77
C VAL A 115 -12.90 7.55 4.96
N ALA A 116 -12.37 6.39 5.36
CA ALA A 116 -12.62 5.11 4.71
C ALA A 116 -14.12 4.76 4.67
N VAL A 117 -14.82 4.89 5.80
CA VAL A 117 -16.26 4.62 5.89
C VAL A 117 -17.06 5.58 5.01
N ILE A 118 -16.74 6.89 5.06
CA ILE A 118 -17.39 7.89 4.22
C ILE A 118 -17.11 7.62 2.73
N ALA A 119 -15.88 7.27 2.36
CA ALA A 119 -15.48 6.99 0.99
C ALA A 119 -16.22 5.78 0.41
N ILE A 120 -16.26 4.66 1.14
CA ILE A 120 -16.97 3.44 0.69
C ILE A 120 -18.48 3.71 0.58
N GLY A 121 -19.08 4.38 1.57
CA GLY A 121 -20.49 4.75 1.52
C GLY A 121 -20.80 5.69 0.34
N CYS A 122 -19.95 6.69 0.12
CA CYS A 122 -20.07 7.63 -0.99
C CYS A 122 -19.88 6.91 -2.33
N ALA A 123 -18.95 5.97 -2.45
CA ALA A 123 -18.71 5.19 -3.67
C ALA A 123 -19.97 4.43 -4.12
N VAL A 124 -20.68 3.79 -3.18
CA VAL A 124 -21.97 3.13 -3.47
C VAL A 124 -23.02 4.13 -3.95
N VAL A 125 -23.12 5.29 -3.30
CA VAL A 125 -24.06 6.35 -3.70
C VAL A 125 -23.71 6.93 -5.08
N LEU A 126 -22.43 7.14 -5.37
CA LEU A 126 -21.94 7.63 -6.66
C LEU A 126 -22.19 6.62 -7.77
N LEU A 127 -21.96 5.33 -7.52
CA LEU A 127 -22.26 4.26 -8.46
C LEU A 127 -23.76 4.18 -8.76
N TRP A 128 -24.60 4.25 -7.72
CA TRP A 128 -26.05 4.26 -7.88
C TRP A 128 -26.56 5.49 -8.65
N ARG A 129 -26.07 6.69 -8.31
CA ARG A 129 -26.44 7.93 -9.01
C ARG A 129 -25.90 7.98 -10.44
N GLY A 130 -24.69 7.49 -10.66
CA GLY A 130 -24.03 7.41 -11.97
C GLY A 130 -24.80 6.49 -12.90
N SER A 131 -25.19 5.31 -12.43
CA SER A 131 -26.01 4.35 -13.17
C SER A 131 -27.40 4.91 -13.50
N ARG A 132 -28.10 5.53 -12.54
CA ARG A 132 -29.44 6.09 -12.80
C ARG A 132 -29.44 7.32 -13.70
N LYS A 133 -28.42 8.18 -13.61
CA LYS A 133 -28.35 9.44 -14.36
C LYS A 133 -27.49 9.35 -15.63
N ASN A 134 -27.03 8.15 -16.00
CA ASN A 134 -26.10 7.90 -17.11
C ASN A 134 -24.87 8.83 -17.09
N ARG A 135 -24.33 9.11 -15.90
CA ARG A 135 -23.11 9.91 -15.74
C ARG A 135 -21.92 8.98 -15.53
N SER A 136 -21.14 8.78 -16.59
CA SER A 136 -19.97 7.91 -16.61
C SER A 136 -18.94 8.27 -15.53
N GLU A 137 -18.73 9.57 -15.29
CA GLU A 137 -17.79 10.08 -14.28
C GLU A 137 -18.09 9.57 -12.85
N LEU A 138 -19.37 9.59 -12.44
CA LEU A 138 -19.79 9.17 -11.11
C LEU A 138 -19.69 7.65 -10.96
N THR A 139 -20.05 6.92 -12.02
CA THR A 139 -19.91 5.46 -12.07
C THR A 139 -18.45 5.06 -11.99
N LEU A 140 -17.56 5.76 -12.71
CA LEU A 140 -16.12 5.53 -12.71
C LEU A 140 -15.53 5.73 -11.31
N LEU A 141 -15.82 6.87 -10.65
CA LEU A 141 -15.33 7.14 -9.31
C LEU A 141 -15.82 6.12 -8.28
N GLY A 142 -17.10 5.76 -8.33
CA GLY A 142 -17.66 4.74 -7.44
C GLY A 142 -17.03 3.37 -7.66
N LEU A 143 -16.89 2.95 -8.92
CA LEU A 143 -16.27 1.65 -9.25
C LEU A 143 -14.78 1.62 -8.91
N TRP A 144 -14.05 2.69 -9.19
CA TRP A 144 -12.62 2.81 -8.89
C TRP A 144 -12.36 2.64 -7.39
N THR A 145 -13.11 3.36 -6.54
CA THR A 145 -12.96 3.23 -5.08
C THR A 145 -13.33 1.84 -4.59
N LEU A 146 -14.40 1.21 -5.10
CA LEU A 146 -14.80 -0.14 -4.68
C LEU A 146 -13.78 -1.21 -5.07
N ILE A 147 -13.28 -1.17 -6.32
CA ILE A 147 -12.24 -2.09 -6.78
C ILE A 147 -10.96 -1.88 -5.98
N ALA A 148 -10.52 -0.64 -5.79
CA ALA A 148 -9.32 -0.35 -5.02
C ALA A 148 -9.46 -0.77 -3.54
N SER A 149 -10.65 -0.60 -2.96
CA SER A 149 -10.98 -1.11 -1.61
C SER A 149 -10.83 -2.63 -1.55
N TYR A 150 -11.39 -3.35 -2.51
CA TYR A 150 -11.29 -4.81 -2.58
C TYR A 150 -9.83 -5.29 -2.76
N MET A 151 -9.06 -4.61 -3.61
CA MET A 151 -7.65 -4.94 -3.83
C MET A 151 -6.81 -4.73 -2.56
N SER A 152 -6.96 -3.58 -1.90
CA SER A 152 -6.24 -3.30 -0.64
C SER A 152 -6.68 -4.19 0.53
N TRP A 153 -7.94 -4.62 0.53
CA TRP A 153 -8.43 -5.61 1.49
C TRP A 153 -7.78 -6.98 1.29
N SER A 154 -7.42 -7.31 0.05
CA SER A 154 -6.86 -8.61 -0.31
C SER A 154 -5.34 -8.69 -0.11
N ALA A 155 -4.60 -7.60 -0.34
CA ALA A 155 -3.15 -7.55 -0.15
C ALA A 155 -2.64 -6.16 0.28
N GLY A 156 -1.71 -6.14 1.24
CA GLY A 156 -1.21 -4.91 1.87
C GLY A 156 -0.53 -3.93 0.90
N ARG A 157 0.20 -4.40 -0.10
CA ARG A 157 0.83 -3.53 -1.12
C ARG A 157 -0.15 -2.63 -1.89
N PHE A 158 -1.43 -3.01 -1.99
CA PHE A 158 -2.43 -2.23 -2.73
C PHE A 158 -3.01 -1.08 -1.89
N ILE A 159 -2.61 -0.94 -0.63
CA ILE A 159 -2.99 0.20 0.21
C ILE A 159 -2.63 1.51 -0.46
N ILE A 160 -1.39 1.63 -0.98
CA ILE A 160 -0.93 2.84 -1.66
C ILE A 160 -1.75 3.17 -2.92
N ASN A 161 -2.24 2.16 -3.64
CA ASN A 161 -3.06 2.35 -4.83
C ASN A 161 -4.50 2.76 -4.49
N ALA A 162 -5.00 2.34 -3.32
CA ALA A 162 -6.33 2.69 -2.85
C ALA A 162 -6.38 4.06 -2.16
N THR A 163 -5.28 4.53 -1.56
CA THR A 163 -5.22 5.82 -0.86
C THR A 163 -5.74 7.00 -1.69
N PRO A 164 -5.34 7.21 -2.97
CA PRO A 164 -5.89 8.30 -3.79
C PRO A 164 -7.39 8.18 -4.02
N ALA A 165 -7.90 6.96 -4.25
CA ALA A 165 -9.32 6.72 -4.47
C ALA A 165 -10.14 7.04 -3.21
N MET A 166 -9.62 6.65 -2.04
CA MET A 166 -10.22 6.94 -0.73
C MET A 166 -10.20 8.44 -0.42
N ALA A 167 -9.10 9.13 -0.70
CA ALA A 167 -8.98 10.57 -0.47
C ALA A 167 -9.94 11.38 -1.35
N VAL A 168 -10.02 11.07 -2.64
CA VAL A 168 -10.90 11.79 -3.59
C VAL A 168 -12.37 11.54 -3.27
N VAL A 169 -12.79 10.28 -3.17
CA VAL A 169 -14.21 9.95 -2.93
C VAL A 169 -14.62 10.25 -1.49
N GLY A 170 -13.72 10.08 -0.52
CA GLY A 170 -13.90 10.54 0.86
C GLY A 170 -14.09 12.05 0.94
N GLY A 171 -13.27 12.83 0.24
CA GLY A 171 -13.41 14.29 0.14
C GLY A 171 -14.74 14.72 -0.50
N ILE A 172 -15.17 14.05 -1.57
CA ILE A 172 -16.49 14.26 -2.18
C ILE A 172 -17.60 13.95 -1.17
N GLY A 173 -17.49 12.83 -0.44
CA GLY A 173 -18.44 12.45 0.60
C GLY A 173 -18.55 13.49 1.72
N ILE A 174 -17.43 13.97 2.24
CA ILE A 174 -17.37 15.03 3.25
C ILE A 174 -18.01 16.32 2.72
N SER A 175 -17.69 16.70 1.47
CA SER A 175 -18.28 17.88 0.82
C SER A 175 -19.80 17.76 0.63
N MET A 176 -20.29 16.57 0.27
CA MET A 176 -21.72 16.29 0.18
C MET A 176 -22.42 16.42 1.54
N LEU A 177 -21.81 15.89 2.61
CA LEU A 177 -22.34 16.01 3.98
C LEU A 177 -22.33 17.47 4.46
N TRP A 178 -21.24 18.20 4.20
CA TRP A 178 -21.13 19.62 4.52
C TRP A 178 -22.19 20.47 3.81
N SER A 179 -22.40 20.20 2.52
CA SER A 179 -23.44 20.87 1.72
C SER A 179 -24.85 20.55 2.24
N ALA A 180 -25.09 19.31 2.67
CA ALA A 180 -26.36 18.90 3.26
C ALA A 180 -26.62 19.56 4.64
N ALA A 181 -25.57 19.88 5.40
CA ALA A 181 -25.67 20.53 6.71
C ALA A 181 -26.18 21.99 6.64
N SER A 182 -26.20 22.63 5.47
CA SER A 182 -26.81 23.94 5.19
C SER A 182 -26.29 25.13 6.03
N LEU A 183 -25.02 25.48 5.84
CA LEU A 183 -24.39 26.68 6.43
C LEU A 183 -25.18 27.99 6.32
N PRO A 184 -25.82 28.32 5.17
CA PRO A 184 -26.53 29.60 5.04
C PRO A 184 -27.71 29.71 6.01
N THR A 185 -28.39 28.59 6.28
CA THR A 185 -29.51 28.58 7.22
C THR A 185 -29.02 28.66 8.66
N PHE A 186 -27.93 27.96 9.00
CA PHE A 186 -27.31 28.07 10.32
C PHE A 186 -26.84 29.49 10.62
N SER A 187 -26.13 30.14 9.67
CA SER A 187 -25.65 31.50 9.85
C SER A 187 -26.80 32.49 9.98
N LYS A 188 -27.91 32.29 9.27
CA LYS A 188 -29.13 33.09 9.42
C LYS A 188 -29.71 32.99 10.84
N VAL A 189 -29.85 31.77 11.38
CA VAL A 189 -30.36 31.57 12.76
C VAL A 189 -29.39 32.14 13.80
N TRP A 190 -28.09 31.95 13.60
CA TRP A 190 -27.05 32.50 14.48
C TRP A 190 -27.08 34.03 14.50
N ARG A 191 -27.16 34.67 13.33
CA ARG A 191 -27.25 36.14 13.21
C ARG A 191 -28.52 36.69 13.84
N ASN A 192 -29.66 36.03 13.62
CA ASN A 192 -30.94 36.42 14.19
C ASN A 192 -31.00 36.25 15.73
N SER A 193 -30.16 35.37 16.28
CA SER A 193 -30.07 35.12 17.73
C SER A 193 -29.14 36.10 18.47
N GLY A 194 -28.50 37.04 17.76
CA GLY A 194 -27.71 38.14 18.32
C GLY A 194 -26.19 37.95 18.19
N ILE A 195 -25.51 38.99 17.69
CA ILE A 195 -24.06 39.04 17.40
C ILE A 195 -23.34 40.28 17.97
N GLY A 196 -24.05 41.11 18.75
CA GLY A 196 -23.60 42.45 19.14
C GLY A 196 -22.46 42.50 20.15
N THR A 197 -22.33 41.51 21.05
CA THR A 197 -21.27 41.45 22.07
C THR A 197 -20.59 40.07 22.10
N PRO A 198 -19.32 39.94 22.53
CA PRO A 198 -18.64 38.65 22.56
C PRO A 198 -19.42 37.56 23.32
N ARG A 199 -20.02 37.91 24.46
CA ARG A 199 -20.85 36.99 25.25
C ARG A 199 -22.14 36.57 24.54
N THR A 200 -22.78 37.49 23.81
CA THR A 200 -24.01 37.16 23.05
C THR A 200 -23.71 36.31 21.83
N ARG A 201 -22.54 36.48 21.18
CA ARG A 201 -22.07 35.61 20.08
C ARG A 201 -21.91 34.15 20.48
N PHE A 202 -21.34 33.91 21.67
CA PHE A 202 -21.21 32.54 22.19
C PHE A 202 -22.57 31.95 22.58
N ARG A 203 -23.43 32.74 23.24
CA ARG A 203 -24.77 32.27 23.61
C ARG A 203 -25.68 32.00 22.41
N SER A 204 -25.54 32.75 21.32
CA SER A 204 -26.34 32.59 20.10
C SER A 204 -25.98 31.34 19.29
N LEU A 205 -24.83 30.70 19.56
CA LEU A 205 -24.49 29.39 18.97
C LEU A 205 -25.44 28.29 19.44
N TRP A 206 -25.86 28.30 20.70
CA TRP A 206 -26.73 27.27 21.25
C TRP A 206 -28.07 27.11 20.52
N PRO A 207 -28.88 28.17 20.31
CA PRO A 207 -30.11 28.07 19.53
C PRO A 207 -29.85 27.72 18.05
N ALA A 208 -28.75 28.20 17.46
CA ALA A 208 -28.38 27.88 16.07
C ALA A 208 -28.02 26.39 15.88
N THR A 209 -27.23 25.83 16.80
CA THR A 209 -26.85 24.41 16.88
C THR A 209 -28.09 23.52 17.06
N LYS A 210 -29.03 23.91 17.93
CA LYS A 210 -30.30 23.18 18.10
C LYS A 210 -31.17 23.21 16.83
N ALA A 211 -31.24 24.34 16.14
CA ALA A 211 -32.03 24.49 14.93
C ALA A 211 -31.46 23.70 13.73
N ARG A 212 -30.12 23.54 13.68
CA ARG A 212 -29.41 22.80 12.63
C ARG A 212 -28.29 21.94 13.23
N PRO A 213 -28.61 20.74 13.76
CA PRO A 213 -27.62 19.87 14.40
C PRO A 213 -26.58 19.30 13.42
N GLY A 214 -26.80 19.39 12.11
CA GLY A 214 -25.85 18.93 11.11
C GLY A 214 -24.51 19.67 11.12
N ILE A 215 -24.50 20.98 11.45
CA ILE A 215 -23.28 21.80 11.47
C ILE A 215 -22.34 21.39 12.63
N PRO A 216 -22.79 21.38 13.91
CA PRO A 216 -21.93 20.95 15.01
C PRO A 216 -21.49 19.49 14.84
N ALA A 217 -22.35 18.60 14.33
CA ALA A 217 -21.98 17.23 14.02
C ALA A 217 -20.85 17.17 12.97
N MET A 218 -20.95 17.95 11.89
CA MET A 218 -19.90 18.02 10.88
C MET A 218 -18.60 18.63 11.40
N ILE A 219 -18.66 19.63 12.28
CA ILE A 219 -17.46 20.19 12.92
C ILE A 219 -16.76 19.12 13.77
N ILE A 220 -17.52 18.32 14.53
CA ILE A 220 -16.97 17.18 15.30
C ILE A 220 -16.32 16.16 14.36
N VAL A 221 -17.01 15.79 13.27
CA VAL A 221 -16.47 14.84 12.28
C VAL A 221 -15.17 15.37 11.66
N ILE A 222 -15.12 16.65 11.27
CA ILE A 222 -13.89 17.27 10.73
C ILE A 222 -12.78 17.27 11.78
N LEU A 223 -13.09 17.62 13.03
CA LEU A 223 -12.12 17.61 14.13
C LEU A 223 -11.55 16.20 14.35
N LEU A 224 -12.39 15.17 14.34
CA LEU A 224 -11.96 13.77 14.46
C LEU A 224 -11.10 13.32 13.28
N ILE A 225 -11.47 13.70 12.05
CA ILE A 225 -10.68 13.40 10.85
C ILE A 225 -9.30 14.07 10.96
N SER A 226 -9.28 15.36 11.28
CA SER A 226 -8.03 16.12 11.41
C SER A 226 -7.15 15.59 12.54
N SER A 227 -7.71 15.23 13.70
CA SER A 227 -6.95 14.68 14.81
C SER A 227 -6.34 13.32 14.44
N GLN A 228 -7.11 12.42 13.83
CA GLN A 228 -6.61 11.10 13.40
C GLN A 228 -5.46 11.21 12.41
N HIS A 229 -5.61 12.03 11.37
CA HIS A 229 -4.55 12.19 10.36
C HIS A 229 -3.33 12.92 10.91
N ALA A 230 -3.51 13.84 11.85
CA ALA A 230 -2.39 14.48 12.54
C ALA A 230 -1.63 13.45 13.39
N THR A 231 -2.32 12.63 14.18
CA THR A 231 -1.68 11.59 15.01
C THR A 231 -0.97 10.54 14.15
N TYR A 232 -1.63 9.97 13.14
CA TYR A 232 -1.00 8.98 12.26
C TYR A 232 0.12 9.58 11.41
N GLY A 233 0.01 10.87 11.04
CA GLY A 233 1.07 11.59 10.36
C GLY A 233 2.31 11.76 11.24
N ILE A 234 2.13 12.14 12.51
CA ILE A 234 3.21 12.23 13.50
C ILE A 234 3.83 10.84 13.73
N ASP A 235 3.00 9.81 13.92
CA ASP A 235 3.43 8.42 14.09
C ASP A 235 4.32 7.96 12.93
N SER A 236 3.90 8.24 11.68
CA SER A 236 4.67 7.88 10.48
C SER A 236 6.01 8.60 10.33
N GLY A 237 6.21 9.71 11.06
CA GLY A 237 7.47 10.45 11.06
C GLY A 237 8.48 9.95 12.10
N ILE A 238 8.06 9.09 13.03
CA ILE A 238 8.90 8.60 14.13
C ILE A 238 9.47 7.22 13.77
N PRO A 239 10.81 7.04 13.74
CA PRO A 239 11.42 5.74 13.43
C PRO A 239 11.03 4.66 14.45
N GLY A 240 10.34 3.60 14.04
CA GLY A 240 9.72 2.63 14.95
C GLY A 240 10.68 1.70 15.71
N ASN A 241 11.90 1.50 15.21
CA ASN A 241 12.87 0.56 15.81
C ASN A 241 13.86 1.21 16.78
N ASP A 242 13.78 2.52 16.98
CA ASP A 242 14.74 3.25 17.80
C ASP A 242 14.22 3.45 19.23
N ARG A 243 15.14 3.49 20.22
CA ARG A 243 14.79 3.79 21.61
C ARG A 243 14.16 5.17 21.74
N SER A 244 14.56 6.11 20.87
CA SER A 244 13.97 7.44 20.79
C SER A 244 12.48 7.42 20.46
N ALA A 245 11.97 6.40 19.78
CA ALA A 245 10.52 6.25 19.54
C ALA A 245 9.76 6.06 20.86
N ASN A 246 10.28 5.18 21.72
CA ASN A 246 9.69 4.89 23.02
C ASN A 246 9.76 6.11 23.95
N GLU A 247 10.81 6.93 23.85
CA GLU A 247 10.93 8.18 24.61
C GLU A 247 9.88 9.21 24.17
N VAL A 248 9.65 9.35 22.86
CA VAL A 248 8.61 10.24 22.33
C VAL A 248 7.22 9.74 22.77
N ASP A 249 6.95 8.44 22.66
CA ASP A 249 5.66 7.89 23.07
C ASP A 249 5.42 8.02 24.58
N GLN A 250 6.45 7.78 25.39
CA GLN A 250 6.40 8.01 26.83
C GLN A 250 6.15 9.48 27.17
N SER A 251 6.74 10.43 26.44
CA SER A 251 6.50 11.86 26.67
C SER A 251 5.05 12.27 26.37
N ILE A 252 4.41 11.62 25.39
CA ILE A 252 2.99 11.81 25.07
C ILE A 252 2.13 11.19 26.17
N TYR A 253 2.54 10.04 26.70
CA TYR A 253 1.94 9.50 27.90
C TYR A 253 2.06 10.54 29.04
N ASP A 254 3.23 11.05 29.37
CA ASP A 254 3.39 11.97 30.51
C ASP A 254 2.68 13.34 30.35
N LEU A 255 2.30 13.72 29.12
CA LEU A 255 1.56 14.96 28.86
C LEU A 255 0.11 14.93 29.35
N ALA A 256 -0.52 13.75 29.36
CA ALA A 256 -1.93 13.64 29.70
C ALA A 256 -2.14 13.72 31.23
N PRO A 257 -3.07 14.56 31.73
CA PRO A 257 -3.37 14.62 33.16
C PRO A 257 -3.85 13.27 33.68
N ASP A 258 -3.41 12.88 34.88
CA ASP A 258 -3.79 11.63 35.54
C ASP A 258 -5.31 11.43 35.61
N ILE A 259 -6.08 12.51 35.71
CA ILE A 259 -7.55 12.50 35.74
C ILE A 259 -8.16 11.82 34.50
N LEU A 260 -7.51 11.92 33.34
CA LEU A 260 -7.99 11.27 32.10
C LEU A 260 -7.64 9.78 32.04
N ARG A 261 -6.72 9.32 32.88
CA ARG A 261 -6.30 7.92 32.99
C ARG A 261 -6.95 7.18 34.14
N GLN A 262 -7.29 7.90 35.22
CA GLN A 262 -7.95 7.33 36.37
C GLN A 262 -9.24 6.63 35.95
N ASP A 263 -9.38 5.40 36.41
CA ASP A 263 -10.61 4.66 36.22
C ASP A 263 -11.68 5.21 37.16
N LEU A 264 -12.71 5.83 36.59
CA LEU A 264 -13.81 6.38 37.36
C LEU A 264 -14.73 5.23 37.80
N LEU A 265 -14.50 4.74 39.02
CA LEU A 265 -15.30 3.69 39.69
C LEU A 265 -15.29 2.32 38.98
N GLY A 266 -14.22 1.96 38.25
CA GLY A 266 -14.12 0.63 37.62
C GLY A 266 -14.91 0.48 36.32
N LEU A 267 -15.39 1.59 35.76
CA LEU A 267 -16.38 1.60 34.68
C LEU A 267 -15.90 2.33 33.42
N PHE A 268 -15.00 3.31 33.56
CA PHE A 268 -14.63 4.18 32.45
C PHE A 268 -13.31 4.91 32.73
N SER A 269 -12.32 4.69 31.87
CA SER A 269 -11.14 5.52 31.71
C SER A 269 -11.13 6.11 30.30
N VAL A 270 -10.79 7.39 30.16
CA VAL A 270 -10.78 8.07 28.85
C VAL A 270 -9.56 7.66 28.03
N MET A 271 -8.40 7.44 28.68
CA MET A 271 -7.10 7.24 28.03
C MET A 271 -6.38 5.95 28.45
N ASN A 272 -7.15 4.97 28.96
CA ASN A 272 -6.68 3.74 29.62
C ASN A 272 -5.94 4.02 30.95
N SER A 273 -6.18 3.18 31.95
CA SER A 273 -5.56 3.27 33.29
C SER A 273 -4.28 2.42 33.43
N GLU A 274 -3.96 1.62 32.41
CA GLU A 274 -2.74 0.82 32.39
C GLU A 274 -1.48 1.69 32.38
N GLN A 275 -0.41 1.16 32.97
CA GLN A 275 0.89 1.82 32.93
C GLN A 275 1.48 1.70 31.54
N TYR A 276 2.18 2.74 31.10
CA TYR A 276 2.96 2.71 29.88
C TYR A 276 3.96 1.56 29.92
N ASP A 277 3.85 0.66 28.95
CA ASP A 277 4.77 -0.46 28.75
C ASP A 277 4.86 -0.73 27.24
N PRO A 278 6.01 -0.49 26.60
CA PRO A 278 6.19 -0.74 25.17
C PRO A 278 6.37 -2.24 24.83
N SER A 279 6.18 -3.17 25.78
CA SER A 279 6.19 -4.61 25.52
C SER A 279 4.97 -5.10 24.71
N GLU A 280 5.03 -6.31 24.16
CA GLU A 280 3.99 -6.88 23.26
C GLU A 280 2.56 -6.89 23.84
N SER A 281 2.40 -6.77 25.15
CA SER A 281 1.09 -6.72 25.84
C SER A 281 0.85 -5.44 26.64
N GLY A 282 1.71 -4.44 26.50
CA GLY A 282 1.64 -3.20 27.28
C GLY A 282 0.95 -2.03 26.56
N LEU A 283 0.75 -0.93 27.29
CA LEU A 283 0.13 0.29 26.75
C LEU A 283 1.16 1.16 26.04
N TRP A 284 0.91 1.44 24.77
CA TRP A 284 1.65 2.39 23.92
C TRP A 284 0.68 3.18 23.03
N TYR A 285 1.04 4.39 22.60
CA TYR A 285 0.18 5.25 21.78
C TYR A 285 0.66 5.38 20.33
N LEU A 286 1.97 5.27 20.09
CA LEU A 286 2.64 5.41 18.80
C LEU A 286 3.51 4.19 18.47
N GLY A 287 3.70 3.90 17.18
CA GLY A 287 4.49 2.77 16.67
C GLY A 287 3.82 1.99 15.53
N THR A 288 2.68 2.44 15.00
CA THR A 288 1.91 1.68 14.00
C THR A 288 2.40 1.90 12.56
N PHE A 289 2.83 3.13 12.26
CA PHE A 289 3.19 3.59 10.92
C PHE A 289 4.64 4.07 10.79
N GLY A 290 5.40 4.08 11.88
CA GLY A 290 6.79 4.50 11.89
C GLY A 290 7.68 3.67 10.95
N PRO A 291 8.62 4.30 10.21
CA PRO A 291 9.56 3.57 9.38
C PRO A 291 10.51 2.74 10.25
N SER A 292 10.85 1.56 9.75
CA SER A 292 11.86 0.68 10.34
C SER A 292 13.16 0.81 9.53
N PHE A 293 14.26 1.11 10.20
CA PHE A 293 15.60 1.17 9.58
C PHE A 293 16.46 -0.01 10.05
N GLY A 294 17.50 -0.30 9.26
CA GLY A 294 18.52 -1.26 9.64
C GLY A 294 19.18 -0.85 10.96
N GLY A 295 19.36 -1.82 11.87
CA GLY A 295 20.03 -1.57 13.14
C GLY A 295 21.49 -1.15 12.90
N GLN A 296 22.06 -0.42 13.87
CA GLN A 296 23.43 0.09 13.76
C GLN A 296 24.44 -1.00 13.38
N GLY A 297 24.35 -2.19 13.99
CA GLY A 297 25.27 -3.29 13.68
C GLY A 297 25.22 -3.77 12.23
N TRP A 298 24.05 -3.69 11.56
CA TRP A 298 23.95 -4.00 10.14
C TRP A 298 24.61 -2.91 9.29
N ASN A 299 24.41 -1.64 9.65
CA ASN A 299 25.03 -0.53 8.93
C ASN A 299 26.56 -0.58 9.05
N ASP A 300 27.09 -0.85 10.25
CA ASP A 300 28.52 -1.01 10.49
C ASP A 300 29.10 -2.21 9.73
N ALA A 301 28.36 -3.33 9.67
CA ALA A 301 28.78 -4.52 8.92
C ALA A 301 28.82 -4.26 7.41
N TYR A 302 27.85 -3.55 6.85
CA TYR A 302 27.88 -3.18 5.44
C TYR A 302 28.97 -2.16 5.14
N GLN A 303 29.21 -1.20 6.03
CA GLN A 303 30.33 -0.29 5.89
C GLN A 303 31.66 -1.07 5.86
N TRP A 304 31.87 -1.99 6.82
CA TRP A 304 33.05 -2.85 6.83
C TRP A 304 33.17 -3.68 5.54
N LEU A 305 32.07 -4.24 5.04
CA LEU A 305 32.04 -5.01 3.79
C LEU A 305 32.45 -4.13 2.60
N SER A 306 31.99 -2.87 2.53
CA SER A 306 32.34 -1.95 1.45
C SER A 306 33.83 -1.59 1.37
N GLU A 307 34.55 -1.75 2.47
CA GLU A 307 35.99 -1.50 2.55
C GLU A 307 36.82 -2.72 2.07
N GLN A 308 36.20 -3.91 1.98
CA GLN A 308 36.86 -5.13 1.51
C GLN A 308 36.93 -5.16 -0.03
N ASP A 309 37.95 -5.85 -0.56
CA ASP A 309 38.13 -6.11 -2.00
C ASP A 309 38.01 -4.82 -2.87
N SER A 310 38.40 -3.69 -2.27
CA SER A 310 38.32 -2.36 -2.89
C SER A 310 39.39 -2.14 -3.96
N ASP A 311 40.37 -3.05 -4.03
CA ASP A 311 41.43 -3.10 -5.03
C ASP A 311 41.01 -3.77 -6.35
N VAL A 312 39.90 -4.53 -6.37
CA VAL A 312 39.37 -5.16 -7.58
C VAL A 312 38.10 -4.46 -8.10
N PRO A 313 37.82 -4.53 -9.42
CA PRO A 313 36.57 -4.02 -9.99
C PRO A 313 35.35 -4.72 -9.38
N PHE A 314 34.22 -4.00 -9.28
CA PHE A 314 32.98 -4.51 -8.67
C PHE A 314 32.52 -5.88 -9.21
N SER A 315 32.68 -6.14 -10.51
CA SER A 315 32.30 -7.42 -11.13
C SER A 315 33.16 -8.61 -10.71
N GLU A 316 34.37 -8.35 -10.19
CA GLU A 316 35.33 -9.37 -9.75
C GLU A 316 35.33 -9.54 -8.23
N ARG A 317 34.61 -8.68 -7.50
CA ARG A 317 34.44 -8.82 -6.05
C ARG A 317 33.66 -10.11 -5.72
N PRO A 318 33.98 -10.75 -4.59
CA PRO A 318 33.28 -11.96 -4.17
C PRO A 318 31.79 -11.67 -3.93
N ALA A 319 30.91 -12.55 -4.43
CA ALA A 319 29.48 -12.38 -4.27
C ALA A 319 29.05 -12.68 -2.82
N PHE A 320 28.33 -11.74 -2.22
CA PHE A 320 27.75 -11.86 -0.89
C PHE A 320 26.55 -12.82 -0.90
N VAL A 321 26.64 -13.89 -0.12
CA VAL A 321 25.57 -14.87 0.10
C VAL A 321 24.82 -14.54 1.38
N SER A 322 23.55 -14.19 1.22
CA SER A 322 22.64 -13.89 2.32
C SER A 322 21.20 -14.24 1.96
N TRP A 323 20.30 -14.09 2.93
CA TRP A 323 18.88 -14.12 2.64
C TRP A 323 18.49 -12.95 1.73
N TRP A 324 17.54 -13.19 0.83
CA TRP A 324 17.23 -12.29 -0.29
C TRP A 324 16.77 -10.88 0.14
N ASP A 325 16.19 -10.73 1.33
CA ASP A 325 15.81 -9.45 1.93
C ASP A 325 16.99 -8.46 2.02
N TYR A 326 18.22 -8.97 2.13
CA TYR A 326 19.44 -8.20 2.36
C TYR A 326 20.24 -7.90 1.09
N GLY A 327 19.84 -8.43 -0.07
CA GLY A 327 20.62 -8.36 -1.30
C GLY A 327 20.89 -6.93 -1.77
N PHE A 328 19.86 -6.06 -1.75
CA PHE A 328 20.02 -4.66 -2.11
C PHE A 328 20.88 -3.86 -1.15
N GLN A 329 20.79 -4.14 0.16
CA GLN A 329 21.61 -3.44 1.15
C GLN A 329 23.07 -3.86 1.00
N ALA A 330 23.33 -5.14 0.74
CA ALA A 330 24.67 -5.62 0.42
C ALA A 330 25.23 -4.97 -0.86
N LEU A 331 24.40 -4.82 -1.90
CA LEU A 331 24.82 -4.22 -3.16
C LEU A 331 25.03 -2.70 -3.07
N ALA A 332 24.12 -1.98 -2.40
CA ALA A 332 24.14 -0.52 -2.35
C ALA A 332 25.03 0.04 -1.22
N SER A 333 25.03 -0.59 -0.05
CA SER A 333 25.80 -0.14 1.12
C SER A 333 27.05 -0.97 1.35
N GLY A 334 27.03 -2.26 1.03
CA GLY A 334 28.18 -3.15 1.12
C GLY A 334 29.10 -3.16 -0.10
N ASP A 335 28.71 -2.51 -1.20
CA ASP A 335 29.46 -2.42 -2.47
C ASP A 335 29.99 -3.78 -2.99
N HIS A 336 29.20 -4.84 -2.80
CA HIS A 336 29.51 -6.19 -3.26
C HIS A 336 28.37 -6.77 -4.10
N PRO A 337 28.66 -7.59 -5.13
CA PRO A 337 27.62 -8.33 -5.84
C PRO A 337 26.91 -9.29 -4.87
N THR A 338 25.65 -9.65 -5.14
CA THR A 338 24.88 -10.55 -4.28
C THR A 338 24.34 -11.76 -5.05
N VAL A 339 24.27 -12.91 -4.38
CA VAL A 339 23.76 -14.15 -4.97
C VAL A 339 22.22 -14.18 -5.02
N ALA A 340 21.55 -13.46 -4.11
CA ALA A 340 20.09 -13.35 -4.10
C ALA A 340 19.65 -11.92 -3.74
N ASP A 341 18.54 -11.47 -4.33
CA ASP A 341 18.10 -10.08 -4.22
C ASP A 341 16.61 -9.92 -3.88
N ASN A 342 16.23 -8.67 -3.60
CA ASN A 342 14.87 -8.28 -3.22
C ASN A 342 13.81 -8.50 -4.30
N PHE A 343 14.18 -8.83 -5.56
CA PHE A 343 13.23 -9.29 -6.58
C PHE A 343 12.95 -10.78 -6.51
N GLN A 344 13.44 -11.46 -5.48
CA GLN A 344 13.32 -12.91 -5.31
C GLN A 344 14.14 -13.68 -6.36
N SER A 345 15.15 -13.04 -6.94
CA SER A 345 16.13 -13.70 -7.79
C SER A 345 17.12 -14.46 -6.92
N GLY A 346 17.57 -15.64 -7.36
CA GLY A 346 18.65 -16.38 -6.69
C GLY A 346 18.28 -17.08 -5.36
N ILE A 347 17.02 -17.01 -4.90
CA ILE A 347 16.55 -17.67 -3.66
C ILE A 347 16.92 -19.16 -3.59
N PRO A 348 16.77 -19.98 -4.65
CA PRO A 348 17.13 -21.39 -4.57
C PRO A 348 18.62 -21.60 -4.27
N ASN A 349 19.49 -20.74 -4.82
CA ASN A 349 20.94 -20.86 -4.63
C ASN A 349 21.32 -20.43 -3.20
N SER A 350 20.96 -19.21 -2.79
CA SER A 350 21.31 -18.72 -1.45
C SER A 350 20.61 -19.51 -0.35
N GLY A 351 19.34 -19.88 -0.54
CA GLY A 351 18.58 -20.69 0.40
C GLY A 351 19.16 -22.09 0.58
N ALA A 352 19.59 -22.76 -0.49
CA ALA A 352 20.23 -24.07 -0.39
C ALA A 352 21.58 -23.99 0.34
N MET A 353 22.37 -22.94 0.09
CA MET A 353 23.65 -22.73 0.79
C MET A 353 23.43 -22.50 2.28
N LEU A 354 22.50 -21.61 2.66
CA LEU A 354 22.23 -21.25 4.06
C LEU A 354 21.58 -22.38 4.86
N LEU A 355 20.80 -23.24 4.21
CA LEU A 355 20.08 -24.36 4.85
C LEU A 355 20.78 -25.71 4.66
N SER A 356 21.99 -25.73 4.11
CA SER A 356 22.77 -26.96 3.92
C SER A 356 23.13 -27.61 5.25
N SER A 357 23.17 -28.94 5.29
CA SER A 357 23.30 -29.71 6.53
C SER A 357 24.74 -29.83 7.05
N GLY A 358 25.73 -29.48 6.21
CA GLY A 358 27.14 -29.55 6.57
C GLY A 358 28.01 -28.70 5.64
N GLN A 359 29.23 -28.42 6.10
CA GLN A 359 30.18 -27.57 5.39
C GLN A 359 30.55 -28.11 4.00
N GLU A 360 30.67 -29.44 3.85
CA GLU A 360 30.97 -30.08 2.55
C GLU A 360 29.85 -29.83 1.54
N ASP A 361 28.59 -29.93 1.97
CA ASP A 361 27.42 -29.64 1.14
C ASP A 361 27.41 -28.16 0.74
N THR A 362 27.65 -27.24 1.68
CA THR A 362 27.74 -25.80 1.39
C THR A 362 28.80 -25.52 0.34
N LEU A 363 29.99 -26.08 0.51
CA LEU A 363 31.13 -25.88 -0.38
C LEU A 363 30.83 -26.43 -1.79
N SER A 364 30.18 -27.60 -1.86
CA SER A 364 29.74 -28.18 -3.13
C SER A 364 28.75 -27.29 -3.87
N LEU A 365 27.84 -26.62 -3.15
CA LEU A 365 26.88 -25.69 -3.73
C LEU A 365 27.55 -24.41 -4.24
N PHE A 366 28.55 -23.89 -3.51
CA PHE A 366 29.37 -22.76 -3.99
C PHE A 366 30.08 -23.11 -5.29
N ILE A 367 30.80 -24.24 -5.33
CA ILE A 367 31.52 -24.70 -6.51
C ILE A 367 30.54 -24.92 -7.68
N SER A 368 29.42 -25.60 -7.45
CA SER A 368 28.42 -25.85 -8.48
C SER A 368 27.83 -24.55 -9.03
N THR A 369 27.57 -23.56 -8.18
CA THR A 369 26.99 -22.28 -8.60
C THR A 369 27.97 -21.50 -9.46
N LEU A 370 29.26 -21.49 -9.10
CA LEU A 370 30.32 -20.88 -9.91
C LEU A 370 30.46 -21.58 -11.27
N ALA A 371 30.49 -22.91 -11.28
CA ALA A 371 30.57 -23.69 -12.53
C ALA A 371 29.38 -23.43 -13.47
N PHE A 372 28.16 -23.31 -12.94
CA PHE A 372 26.99 -22.93 -13.73
C PHE A 372 27.03 -21.47 -14.22
N GLY A 373 27.68 -20.58 -13.47
CA GLY A 373 27.91 -19.20 -13.88
C GLY A 373 28.88 -19.09 -15.05
N GLU A 374 30.02 -19.79 -14.97
CA GLU A 374 31.06 -19.81 -16.01
C GLU A 374 30.56 -20.48 -17.30
N GLY A 375 29.83 -21.59 -17.21
CA GLY A 375 29.30 -22.31 -18.38
C GLY A 375 28.21 -21.58 -19.16
N LYS A 376 27.77 -20.40 -18.73
CA LYS A 376 26.85 -19.51 -19.48
C LYS A 376 27.56 -18.34 -20.17
N VAL A 377 28.85 -18.15 -19.90
CA VAL A 377 29.68 -17.07 -20.46
C VAL A 377 30.48 -17.53 -21.69
N GLU A 378 30.54 -18.85 -21.95
CA GLU A 378 30.87 -19.43 -23.26
C GLU A 378 29.63 -19.56 -24.15
#